data_AF-A0A532TXS0-F1
#
_entry.id   AF-A0A532TXS0-F1
#
_cell.length_a   1.000
_cell.length_b   1.000
_cell.length_c   1.000
_cell.angle_alpha   90.00
_cell.angle_beta   90.00
_cell.angle_gamma   90.00
#
_symmetry.space_group_name_H-M   'P 1'
#
loop_
_entity.id
_entity.type
_entity.pdbx_description
1 polymer ?
#
loop_
_entity_poly.entity_id
_entity_poly.type
_entity_poly.pdbx_seq_one_letter_code
_entity_poly.pdbx_strand_id
1 'polypeptide(L)' 'MPENETRFCPYCGIKLQHPYWSHVQKDHPEKYTQKETWVKLFEDYTKLGMDEDISLTVISELFNATKEEIKSFLKDKKVL' A
#
# COMPACT_ATOMS: atom_id res chain seq x y z
N MET A 1 11.02 -15.63 13.58
CA MET A 1 10.50 -16.22 12.32
C MET A 1 9.29 -15.40 11.95
N PRO A 2 9.22 -14.63 10.85
CA PRO A 2 7.98 -13.93 10.56
C PRO A 2 7.03 -14.91 9.87
N GLU A 3 5.96 -15.17 10.61
CA GLU A 3 4.93 -16.15 10.39
C GLU A 3 4.00 -15.59 9.31
N ASN A 4 4.00 -16.18 8.11
CA ASN A 4 3.05 -15.97 7.00
C ASN A 4 2.02 -14.84 7.22
N GLU A 5 2.48 -13.58 7.13
CA GLU A 5 1.62 -12.40 7.12
C GLU A 5 0.75 -12.48 5.87
N THR A 6 -0.38 -13.13 6.05
CA THR A 6 -1.37 -13.35 5.02
C THR A 6 -2.08 -12.03 4.81
N ARG A 7 -1.52 -11.18 3.95
CA ARG A 7 -2.14 -9.89 3.61
C ARG A 7 -3.27 -10.13 2.62
N PHE A 8 -4.33 -9.34 2.67
CA PHE A 8 -5.47 -9.46 1.75
C PHE A 8 -5.60 -8.20 0.89
N CYS A 9 -6.12 -8.36 -0.32
CA CYS A 9 -6.27 -7.25 -1.27
C CYS A 9 -7.39 -6.30 -0.79
N PRO A 10 -7.16 -4.98 -0.70
CA PRO A 10 -8.19 -4.01 -0.30
C PRO A 10 -9.29 -3.77 -1.33
N TYR A 11 -9.25 -4.47 -2.47
CA TYR A 11 -10.20 -4.34 -3.57
C TYR A 11 -11.04 -5.59 -3.79
N CYS A 12 -10.46 -6.78 -3.60
CA CYS A 12 -11.14 -8.05 -3.87
C CYS A 12 -11.03 -9.08 -2.74
N GLY A 13 -10.31 -8.77 -1.66
CA GLY A 13 -10.17 -9.67 -0.50
C GLY A 13 -9.34 -10.93 -0.76
N ILE A 14 -8.63 -11.04 -1.89
CA ILE A 14 -7.76 -12.17 -2.18
C ILE A 14 -6.49 -12.08 -1.33
N LYS A 15 -6.01 -13.22 -0.83
CA LYS A 15 -4.71 -13.33 -0.17
C LYS A 15 -3.60 -12.85 -1.11
N LEU A 16 -3.02 -11.70 -0.79
CA LEU A 16 -1.85 -11.14 -1.42
C LEU A 16 -0.65 -12.02 -1.12
N GLN A 17 0.09 -12.36 -2.16
CA GLN A 17 1.43 -12.92 -2.03
C GLN A 17 2.45 -11.81 -2.14
N HIS A 18 3.55 -11.94 -1.41
CA HIS A 18 4.64 -10.98 -1.51
C HIS A 18 5.28 -11.08 -2.92
N PRO A 19 5.46 -9.96 -3.64
CA PRO A 19 5.14 -8.60 -3.25
C PRO A 19 3.64 -8.27 -3.31
N TYR A 20 3.09 -7.77 -2.19
CA TYR A 20 1.64 -7.66 -1.96
C TYR A 20 0.90 -6.80 -2.99
N TRP A 21 1.58 -5.83 -3.59
CA TRP A 21 1.05 -4.93 -4.61
C TRP A 21 0.95 -5.57 -6.01
N SER A 22 1.63 -6.69 -6.27
CA SER A 22 1.67 -7.33 -7.58
C SER A 22 0.28 -7.74 -8.06
N HIS A 23 -0.55 -8.20 -7.13
CA HIS A 23 -1.94 -8.50 -7.43
C HIS A 23 -2.76 -7.25 -7.75
N VAL A 24 -2.58 -6.14 -7.01
CA VAL A 24 -3.27 -4.87 -7.31
C VAL A 24 -2.86 -4.35 -8.69
N GLN A 25 -1.58 -4.43 -9.04
CA GLN A 25 -1.08 -4.02 -10.36
C GLN A 25 -1.67 -4.88 -11.49
N LYS A 26 -1.77 -6.20 -11.28
CA LYS A 26 -2.20 -7.16 -12.31
C LYS A 26 -3.71 -7.22 -12.47
N ASP A 27 -4.45 -7.32 -11.37
CA ASP A 27 -5.90 -7.56 -11.33
C ASP A 27 -6.70 -6.27 -11.16
N HIS A 28 -6.09 -5.18 -10.65
CA HIS A 28 -6.75 -3.88 -10.47
C HIS A 28 -5.93 -2.71 -11.06
N PRO A 29 -5.55 -2.76 -12.35
CA PRO A 29 -4.70 -1.73 -12.97
C PRO A 29 -5.33 -0.33 -12.94
N GLU A 30 -6.66 -0.24 -13.02
CA GLU A 30 -7.40 1.02 -12.89
C GLU A 30 -7.29 1.65 -11.50
N LYS A 31 -7.14 0.82 -10.46
CA LYS A 31 -6.96 1.28 -9.08
C LYS A 31 -5.50 1.59 -8.85
N TYR A 32 -4.59 0.77 -9.36
CA TYR A 32 -3.16 0.99 -9.27
C TYR A 32 -2.77 2.40 -9.74
N THR A 33 -3.37 2.92 -10.80
CA THR A 33 -3.09 4.28 -11.29
C THR A 33 -3.69 5.41 -10.45
N GLN A 34 -4.57 5.12 -9.49
CA GLN A 34 -5.23 6.11 -8.63
C GLN A 34 -4.42 6.37 -7.35
N LYS A 35 -4.21 7.65 -7.01
CA LYS A 35 -3.56 8.05 -5.74
C LYS A 35 -4.31 7.55 -4.50
N GLU A 36 -5.60 7.25 -4.61
CA GLU A 36 -6.38 6.59 -3.55
C GLU A 36 -5.83 5.21 -3.15
N THR A 37 -5.09 4.54 -4.04
CA THR A 37 -4.36 3.30 -3.71
C THR A 37 -3.26 3.54 -2.67
N TRP A 38 -2.67 4.73 -2.62
CA TRP A 38 -1.66 5.06 -1.60
C TRP A 38 -2.24 5.00 -0.20
N VAL A 39 -3.47 5.53 -0.02
CA VAL A 39 -4.21 5.48 1.25
C VAL A 39 -4.45 4.02 1.65
N LYS A 40 -5.04 3.23 0.76
CA LYS A 40 -5.37 1.83 1.04
C LYS A 40 -4.15 1.00 1.38
N LEU A 41 -3.08 1.09 0.58
CA LEU A 41 -1.84 0.37 0.84
C LEU A 41 -1.20 0.81 2.17
N PHE A 42 -1.19 2.10 2.46
CA PHE A 42 -0.62 2.61 3.70
C PHE A 42 -1.42 2.13 4.93
N GLU A 43 -2.75 2.21 4.88
CA GLU A 43 -3.62 1.70 5.93
C GLU A 43 -3.48 0.19 6.12
N ASP A 44 -3.41 -0.59 5.04
CA ASP A 44 -3.19 -2.04 5.14
C ASP A 44 -1.84 -2.33 5.77
N TYR A 45 -0.76 -1.71 5.28
CA TYR A 45 0.58 -1.95 5.78
C TYR A 45 0.69 -1.59 7.27
N THR A 46 0.16 -0.44 7.67
CA THR A 46 0.16 -0.02 9.09
C THR A 46 -0.74 -0.88 9.97
N LYS A 47 -1.94 -1.29 9.51
CA LYS A 47 -2.82 -2.24 10.24
C LYS A 47 -2.17 -3.60 10.46
N LEU A 48 -1.25 -3.97 9.58
CA LEU A 48 -0.49 -5.21 9.67
C LEU A 48 0.77 -5.09 10.54
N GLY A 49 0.98 -3.93 11.17
CA GLY A 49 2.12 -3.68 12.04
C GLY A 49 3.40 -3.30 11.30
N MET A 50 3.32 -2.97 10.01
CA MET A 50 4.44 -2.40 9.26
C MET A 50 4.66 -0.95 9.70
N ASP A 51 5.93 -0.58 9.91
CA ASP A 51 6.31 0.78 10.27
C ASP A 51 5.85 1.81 9.21
N GLU A 52 5.51 3.02 9.65
CA GLU A 52 5.10 4.12 8.75
C GLU A 52 6.16 4.38 7.68
N ASP A 53 7.44 4.49 8.04
CA ASP A 53 8.50 4.83 7.09
C ASP A 53 8.74 3.70 6.08
N ILE A 54 8.65 2.45 6.53
CA ILE A 54 8.72 1.28 5.65
C ILE A 54 7.53 1.27 4.69
N SER A 55 6.32 1.54 5.20
CA SER A 55 5.10 1.60 4.39
C SER A 55 5.18 2.69 3.32
N LEU A 56 5.65 3.88 3.70
CA LEU A 56 5.89 4.99 2.77
C LEU A 56 6.98 4.65 1.75
N THR A 57 8.03 3.96 2.15
CA THR A 57 9.13 3.53 1.25
C THR A 57 8.60 2.56 0.19
N VAL A 58 7.84 1.53 0.59
CA VAL A 58 7.26 0.57 -0.36
C VAL A 58 6.33 1.27 -1.36
N ILE A 59 5.46 2.19 -0.89
CA ILE A 59 4.56 2.95 -1.77
C ILE A 59 5.36 3.88 -2.70
N SER A 60 6.44 4.49 -2.21
CA SER A 60 7.34 5.34 -3.00
C SER A 60 7.98 4.58 -4.15
N GLU A 61 8.51 3.38 -3.89
CA GLU A 61 9.10 2.51 -4.91
C GLU A 61 8.05 2.04 -5.93
N LEU A 62 6.82 1.82 -5.49
CA LEU A 62 5.74 1.30 -6.34
C LEU A 62 5.24 2.29 -7.38
N PHE A 63 5.00 3.52 -6.93
CA PHE A 63 4.38 4.54 -7.76
C PHE A 63 5.42 5.51 -8.34
N ASN A 64 6.71 5.23 -8.13
CA ASN A 64 7.81 6.09 -8.51
C ASN A 64 7.56 7.55 -8.04
N ALA A 65 7.08 7.68 -6.81
CA ALA A 65 6.72 8.94 -6.16
C ALA A 65 7.60 9.16 -4.94
N THR A 66 7.80 10.40 -4.51
CA THR A 66 8.61 10.66 -3.31
C THR A 66 7.84 10.33 -2.03
N LYS A 67 8.54 9.91 -0.98
CA LYS A 67 7.93 9.73 0.35
C LYS A 67 7.22 10.99 0.83
N GLU A 68 7.76 12.16 0.53
CA GLU A 68 7.16 13.46 0.86
C GLU A 68 5.84 13.70 0.13
N GLU A 69 5.77 13.38 -1.18
CA GLU A 69 4.52 13.50 -1.94
C GLU A 69 3.44 12.58 -1.37
N ILE A 70 3.79 11.33 -1.11
CA ILE A 70 2.87 10.34 -0.53
C ILE A 70 2.42 10.80 0.85
N LYS A 71 3.36 11.20 1.73
CA LYS A 71 3.05 11.68 3.08
C LYS A 71 2.17 12.92 3.06
N SER A 72 2.42 13.86 2.15
CA SER A 72 1.59 15.05 1.96
C SER A 72 0.16 14.67 1.54
N PHE A 73 0.02 13.74 0.60
CA PHE A 73 -1.28 13.22 0.18
C PHE A 73 -2.03 12.48 1.30
N LEU A 74 -1.34 11.65 2.07
CA LEU A 74 -1.94 10.92 3.20
C LEU A 74 -2.41 11.88 4.31
N LYS A 75 -1.67 12.95 4.58
CA LYS A 75 -2.07 14.02 5.50
C LYS A 75 -3.29 14.79 5.03
N ASP A 76 -3.35 15.14 3.74
CA ASP A 76 -4.53 15.78 3.14
C ASP A 76 -5.78 14.90 3.30
N LYS A 77 -5.61 13.58 3.14
CA LYS A 77 -6.66 12.57 3.35
C LYS A 77 -6.94 12.25 4.82
N LYS A 78 -6.25 12.86 5.78
CA LYS A 78 -6.38 12.60 7.24
C LYS A 78 -6.13 11.15 7.64
N VAL A 79 -5.26 10.47 6.91
CA VAL A 79 -4.84 9.09 7.18
C VAL A 79 -3.61 9.07 8.10
N LEU A 80 -2.82 10.13 8.06
CA LEU A 80 -1.57 10.36 8.78
C LEU A 80 -1.61 11.76 9.42
#